data_AF-I7BDA8-F1
#
_entry.id   AF-I7BDA8-F1
#
_cell.length_a   1.000
_cell.length_b   1.000
_cell.length_c   1.000
_cell.angle_alpha   90.00
_cell.angle_beta   90.00
_cell.angle_gamma   90.00
#
_symmetry.space_group_name_H-M   'P 1'
#
loop_
_entity.id
_entity.type
_entity.pdbx_description
1 polymer ?
#
loop_
_entity_poly.entity_id
_entity_poly.type
_entity_poly.pdbx_seq_one_letter_code
_entity_poly.pdbx_strand_id
1 'polypeptide(L)'
;MTKIVSETPIGKQSAIYEVLSDAGGATVPLTYLYFVAEKQQHDDRVLKGLERLTPFLVTRQSGAVLHVEGLKITARTEEQVYSYSSTTLLEEGGAVLPITIELTATAHRE
;
A
#
# COMPACT_ATOMS: atom_id res chain seq x y z
N MET A 1 -10.51 -5.12 -5.78
CA MET A 1 -9.04 -5.09 -5.99
C MET A 1 -8.72 -6.05 -7.11
N THR A 2 -8.02 -5.60 -8.15
CA THR A 2 -7.93 -6.37 -9.40
C THR A 2 -6.56 -6.93 -9.69
N LYS A 3 -5.48 -6.27 -9.25
CA LYS A 3 -4.12 -6.73 -9.55
C LYS A 3 -3.09 -6.21 -8.57
N ILE A 4 -2.14 -7.07 -8.19
CA ILE A 4 -0.91 -6.64 -7.49
C ILE A 4 0.03 -6.01 -8.53
N VAL A 5 0.41 -4.75 -8.29
CA VAL A 5 1.31 -3.98 -9.15
C VAL A 5 2.75 -4.15 -8.70
N SER A 6 2.98 -4.12 -7.38
CA SER A 6 4.31 -4.31 -6.79
C SER A 6 4.22 -4.94 -5.40
N GLU A 7 5.30 -5.63 -5.03
CA GLU A 7 5.55 -6.16 -3.69
C GLU A 7 6.91 -5.61 -3.21
N THR A 8 6.91 -4.80 -2.15
CA THR A 8 8.14 -4.26 -1.55
C THR A 8 8.37 -4.91 -0.18
N PRO A 9 9.43 -5.72 0.01
CA PRO A 9 9.64 -6.43 1.27
C PRO A 9 9.78 -5.53 2.51
N ILE A 10 9.14 -5.94 3.60
CA ILE A 10 9.40 -5.48 4.96
C ILE A 10 10.02 -6.68 5.69
N GLY A 11 11.35 -6.76 5.69
CA GLY A 11 12.06 -7.92 6.21
C GLY A 11 11.76 -9.20 5.41
N LYS A 12 11.63 -10.34 6.11
CA LYS A 12 11.56 -11.67 5.48
C LYS A 12 10.13 -12.16 5.22
N GLN A 13 9.21 -11.94 6.15
CA GLN A 13 7.88 -12.57 6.11
C GLN A 13 6.77 -11.58 5.75
N SER A 14 7.09 -10.30 5.57
CA SER A 14 6.09 -9.25 5.31
C SER A 14 6.48 -8.37 4.12
N ALA A 15 5.48 -7.70 3.55
CA ALA A 15 5.67 -6.79 2.42
C ALA A 15 4.63 -5.66 2.40
N ILE A 16 4.98 -4.61 1.68
CA ILE A 16 4.06 -3.61 1.20
C ILE A 16 3.52 -4.09 -0.15
N TYR A 17 2.20 -4.13 -0.27
CA TYR A 17 1.51 -4.47 -1.50
C TYR A 17 0.91 -3.22 -2.11
N GLU A 18 1.33 -2.91 -3.34
CA GLU A 18 0.64 -1.96 -4.19
C GLU A 18 -0.39 -2.69 -5.04
N VAL A 19 -1.64 -2.30 -4.92
CA VAL A 19 -2.76 -2.96 -5.61
C VAL A 19 -3.49 -1.95 -6.48
N LEU A 20 -3.66 -2.31 -7.74
CA LEU A 20 -4.53 -1.59 -8.66
C LEU A 20 -5.99 -1.89 -8.33
N SER A 21 -6.79 -0.84 -8.21
CA SER A 21 -8.23 -0.91 -8.09
C SER A 21 -8.89 -0.11 -9.20
N ASP A 22 -9.77 -0.80 -9.93
CA ASP A 22 -10.67 -0.28 -10.95
C ASP A 22 -12.12 -0.23 -10.45
N ALA A 23 -12.32 -0.22 -9.13
CA ALA A 23 -13.61 -0.40 -8.45
C ALA A 23 -14.68 0.69 -8.72
N GLY A 24 -14.50 1.55 -9.73
CA GLY A 24 -15.50 2.50 -10.21
C GLY A 24 -15.91 2.31 -11.68
N GLY A 25 -15.43 1.26 -12.36
CA GLY A 25 -15.74 1.01 -13.76
C GLY A 25 -14.97 1.91 -14.73
N ALA A 26 -15.36 1.92 -16.01
CA ALA A 26 -14.58 2.50 -17.12
C ALA A 26 -14.36 4.03 -17.04
N THR A 27 -15.09 4.74 -16.20
CA THR A 27 -15.05 6.21 -16.08
C THR A 27 -14.36 6.72 -14.82
N VAL A 28 -13.98 5.82 -13.91
CA VAL A 28 -13.29 6.21 -12.67
C VAL A 28 -11.79 6.05 -12.86
N PRO A 29 -10.99 7.08 -12.54
CA PRO A 29 -9.53 6.99 -12.62
C PRO A 29 -9.00 5.82 -11.81
N LEU A 30 -8.01 5.12 -12.37
CA LEU A 30 -7.31 4.05 -11.69
C LEU A 30 -6.77 4.56 -10.34
N THR A 31 -6.95 3.75 -9.30
CA THR A 31 -6.49 4.08 -7.96
C THR A 31 -5.57 2.98 -7.45
N TYR A 32 -4.48 3.38 -6.80
CA TYR A 32 -3.49 2.50 -6.21
C TYR A 32 -3.68 2.49 -4.69
N LEU A 33 -3.83 1.28 -4.15
CA LEU A 33 -4.03 1.03 -2.74
C LEU A 33 -2.76 0.38 -2.20
N TYR A 34 -2.23 0.94 -1.11
CA TYR A 34 -1.02 0.45 -0.47
C TYR A 34 -1.34 -0.18 0.88
N PHE A 35 -0.97 -1.45 1.03
CA PHE A 35 -1.22 -2.25 2.23
C PHE A 35 0.09 -2.77 2.80
N VAL A 36 0.09 -3.09 4.09
CA VAL A 36 1.11 -3.95 4.68
C VAL A 36 0.47 -5.28 5.07
N ALA A 37 1.12 -6.40 4.73
CA ALA A 37 0.67 -7.73 5.12
C ALA A 37 1.83 -8.74 5.13
N GLU A 38 1.61 -9.90 5.75
CA GLU A 38 2.49 -11.06 5.57
C GLU A 38 2.52 -11.50 4.10
N LYS A 39 3.69 -11.96 3.67
CA LYS A 39 3.90 -12.54 2.34
C LYS A 39 3.14 -13.84 2.20
N GLN A 40 2.49 -14.01 1.05
CA GLN A 40 1.88 -15.27 0.68
C GLN A 40 2.38 -15.73 -0.69
N GLN A 41 2.38 -17.04 -0.92
CA GLN A 41 2.96 -17.61 -2.15
C GLN A 41 2.14 -17.36 -3.43
N HIS A 42 0.88 -16.91 -3.34
CA HIS A 42 0.01 -16.72 -4.51
C HIS A 42 -0.76 -15.41 -4.41
N ASP A 43 -0.74 -14.64 -5.50
CA ASP A 43 -1.39 -13.34 -5.65
C ASP A 43 -2.88 -13.38 -5.28
N ASP A 44 -3.62 -14.41 -5.68
CA ASP A 44 -5.05 -14.53 -5.34
C ASP A 44 -5.29 -14.61 -3.83
N ARG A 45 -4.38 -15.28 -3.10
CA ARG A 45 -4.48 -15.37 -1.63
C ARG A 45 -4.06 -14.07 -0.97
N VAL A 46 -3.06 -13.38 -1.51
CA VAL A 46 -2.68 -12.03 -1.09
C VAL A 46 -3.88 -11.09 -1.25
N LEU A 47 -4.43 -10.96 -2.47
CA LEU A 47 -5.55 -10.06 -2.77
C LEU A 47 -6.74 -10.31 -1.84
N LYS A 48 -7.12 -11.58 -1.64
CA LYS A 48 -8.20 -11.96 -0.71
C LYS A 48 -7.89 -11.61 0.76
N GLY A 49 -6.63 -11.69 1.17
CA GLY A 49 -6.19 -11.25 2.49
C GLY A 49 -6.32 -9.74 2.64
N LEU A 50 -5.91 -8.98 1.62
CA LEU A 50 -5.95 -7.51 1.61
C LEU A 50 -7.38 -6.95 1.65
N GLU A 51 -8.39 -7.70 1.19
CA GLU A 51 -9.82 -7.30 1.29
C GLU A 51 -10.29 -7.05 2.72
N ARG A 52 -9.60 -7.61 3.71
CA ARG A 52 -9.92 -7.45 5.13
C ARG A 52 -9.09 -6.35 5.81
N LEU A 53 -8.11 -5.80 5.11
CA LEU A 53 -7.21 -4.78 5.63
C LEU A 53 -7.64 -3.39 5.15
N THR A 54 -7.18 -2.37 5.86
CA THR A 54 -7.33 -0.99 5.44
C THR A 54 -6.01 -0.53 4.81
N PRO A 55 -6.02 0.04 3.58
CA PRO A 55 -4.81 0.57 2.98
C PRO A 55 -4.33 1.79 3.78
N PHE A 56 -3.01 1.90 3.99
CA PHE A 56 -2.44 3.08 4.65
C PHE A 56 -2.33 4.28 3.71
N LEU A 57 -2.35 4.05 2.39
CA LEU A 57 -2.35 5.08 1.37
C LEU A 57 -3.25 4.66 0.20
N VAL A 58 -4.08 5.61 -0.24
CA VAL A 58 -4.90 5.50 -1.45
C VAL A 58 -4.61 6.73 -2.30
N THR A 59 -4.00 6.54 -3.47
CA THR A 59 -3.58 7.63 -4.39
C THR A 59 -3.78 7.23 -5.84
N ARG A 60 -3.73 8.19 -6.77
CA ARG A 60 -3.69 7.92 -8.22
C ARG A 60 -2.31 7.56 -8.76
N GLN A 61 -1.26 7.70 -7.94
CA GLN A 61 0.10 7.40 -8.35
C GLN A 61 0.50 5.96 -8.04
N SER A 62 1.04 5.27 -9.04
CA SER A 62 1.80 4.03 -8.87
C SER A 62 3.22 4.32 -8.37
N GLY A 63 3.82 3.39 -7.62
CA GLY A 63 5.18 3.55 -7.11
C GLY A 63 5.36 4.67 -6.08
N ALA A 64 4.33 4.96 -5.26
CA ALA A 64 4.42 6.00 -4.23
C ALA A 64 5.38 5.63 -3.09
N VAL A 65 5.65 4.35 -2.84
CA VAL A 65 6.61 3.90 -1.82
C VAL A 65 8.03 4.04 -2.36
N LEU A 66 8.85 4.84 -1.68
CA LEU A 66 10.23 5.11 -2.08
C LEU A 66 11.25 4.26 -1.32
N HIS A 67 11.02 4.09 -0.02
CA HIS A 67 11.97 3.41 0.86
C HIS A 67 11.29 2.72 2.04
N VAL A 68 11.89 1.62 2.48
CA VAL A 68 11.48 0.86 3.66
C VAL A 68 12.71 0.65 4.53
N GLU A 69 12.66 1.15 5.76
CA GLU A 69 13.71 1.00 6.77
C GLU A 69 13.11 0.41 8.05
N GLY A 70 13.26 -0.90 8.23
CA GLY A 70 12.63 -1.61 9.34
C GLY A 70 11.11 -1.46 9.32
N LEU A 71 10.54 -0.88 10.38
CA LEU A 71 9.10 -0.61 10.52
C LEU A 71 8.72 0.82 10.10
N LYS A 72 9.55 1.47 9.29
CA LYS A 72 9.31 2.81 8.75
C LYS A 72 9.20 2.75 7.23
N ILE A 73 8.14 3.36 6.70
CA ILE A 73 7.88 3.49 5.26
C ILE A 73 7.96 4.96 4.88
N THR A 74 8.78 5.28 3.88
CA THR A 74 8.82 6.60 3.26
C THR A 74 8.11 6.54 1.92
N ALA A 75 7.08 7.37 1.77
CA ALA A 75 6.28 7.48 0.56
C ALA A 75 6.24 8.92 0.05
N ARG A 76 6.10 9.06 -1.27
CA ARG A 76 5.89 10.34 -1.94
C ARG A 76 4.83 10.19 -3.01
N THR A 77 3.98 11.20 -3.14
CA THR A 77 3.06 11.31 -4.27
C THR A 77 2.93 12.75 -4.74
N GLU A 78 2.81 12.91 -6.04
CA GLU A 78 2.57 14.18 -6.73
C GLU A 78 1.14 14.26 -7.29
N GLU A 79 0.36 13.20 -7.02
CA GLU A 79 -1.01 13.00 -7.46
C GLU A 79 -1.98 13.07 -6.28
N GLN A 80 -3.28 13.03 -6.60
CA GLN A 80 -4.33 13.08 -5.60
C GLN A 80 -4.24 11.94 -4.58
N VAL A 81 -4.17 12.32 -3.30
CA VAL A 81 -4.37 11.43 -2.14
C VAL A 81 -5.85 11.42 -1.75
N TYR A 82 -6.44 10.23 -1.73
CA TYR A 82 -7.82 10.02 -1.29
C TYR A 82 -7.92 9.61 0.18
N SER A 83 -6.93 8.85 0.67
CA SER A 83 -6.85 8.41 2.06
C SER A 83 -5.40 8.20 2.44
N TYR A 84 -5.06 8.54 3.69
CA TYR A 84 -3.74 8.35 4.26
C TYR A 84 -3.84 8.12 5.77
N SER A 85 -3.07 7.16 6.27
CA SER A 85 -2.77 6.98 7.68
C SER A 85 -1.26 7.00 7.88
N SER A 86 -0.80 7.79 8.85
CA SER A 86 0.62 7.82 9.25
C SER A 86 1.06 6.57 10.01
N THR A 87 0.13 5.67 10.33
CA THR A 87 0.40 4.41 11.03
C THR A 87 -0.47 3.28 10.49
N THR A 88 0.11 2.09 10.40
CA THR A 88 -0.64 0.84 10.15
C THR A 88 -0.12 -0.27 11.06
N LEU A 89 -0.90 -1.33 11.22
CA LEU A 89 -0.50 -2.51 11.98
C LEU A 89 -0.08 -3.61 11.01
N LEU A 90 1.05 -4.24 11.30
CA LEU A 90 1.50 -5.48 10.67
C LEU A 90 1.30 -6.61 11.68
N GLU A 91 0.48 -7.59 11.33
CA GLU A 91 0.42 -8.86 12.04
C GLU A 91 1.46 -9.79 11.43
N GLU A 92 2.49 -10.18 12.18
CA GLU A 92 3.54 -11.09 11.72
C GLU A 92 3.85 -12.12 12.81
N GLY A 93 3.69 -13.42 12.51
CA GLY A 93 4.06 -14.50 13.42
C GLY A 93 3.35 -14.47 14.78
N GLY A 94 2.13 -13.90 14.83
CA GLY A 94 1.34 -13.72 16.05
C GLY A 94 1.67 -12.46 16.87
N ALA A 95 2.64 -11.65 16.43
CA ALA A 95 2.90 -10.32 16.97
C ALA A 95 2.18 -9.24 16.16
N VAL A 96 1.81 -8.14 16.82
CA VAL A 96 1.26 -6.94 16.18
C VAL A 96 2.30 -5.84 16.26
N LEU A 97 2.84 -5.44 15.10
CA LEU A 97 3.92 -4.47 14.97
C LEU A 97 3.37 -3.16 14.37
N PRO A 98 3.52 -2.01 15.05
CA PRO A 98 3.15 -0.73 14.47
C PRO A 98 4.19 -0.30 13.42
N ILE A 99 3.71 0.13 12.27
CA ILE A 99 4.53 0.68 11.19
C ILE A 99 4.24 2.16 11.06
N THR A 100 5.29 2.96 10.99
CA THR A 100 5.21 4.40 10.77
C THR A 100 5.33 4.72 9.29
N ILE A 101 4.47 5.58 8.77
CA ILE A 101 4.47 6.00 7.37
C ILE A 101 4.70 7.51 7.31
N GLU A 102 5.78 7.93 6.66
CA GLU A 102 6.03 9.32 6.30
C GLU A 102 5.61 9.55 4.86
N LEU A 103 4.56 10.35 4.65
CA LEU A 103 4.09 10.73 3.32
C LEU A 103 4.47 12.16 3.01
N THR A 104 5.19 12.36 1.90
CA THR A 104 5.31 13.67 1.26
C THR A 104 4.31 13.74 0.10
N ALA A 105 3.25 14.55 0.26
CA ALA A 105 2.30 14.82 -0.81
C ALA A 105 2.51 16.24 -1.33
N THR A 106 2.83 16.37 -2.62
CA THR A 106 2.95 17.66 -3.31
C THR A 106 1.91 17.73 -4.42
N ALA A 107 1.39 18.91 -4.73
CA ALA A 107 0.65 19.09 -5.98
C ALA A 107 1.66 19.38 -7.10
N HIS A 108 1.59 18.63 -8.20
CA HIS A 108 2.28 19.03 -9.42
C HIS A 108 1.77 20.44 -9.80
N ARG A 109 2.63 21.44 -9.75
CA ARG A 109 2.32 22.75 -10.33
C ARG A 109 2.50 22.60 -11.83
N GLU A 110 1.45 22.85 -12.59
CA GLU A 110 1.50 23.07 -14.04
C GLU A 110 2.34 24.32 -14.37
#